data_AF-A0A3D2R1U8-F1
#
_entry.id   AF-A0A3D2R1U8-F1
#
_cell.length_a   1.000
_cell.length_b   1.000
_cell.length_c   1.000
_cell.angle_alpha   90.00
_cell.angle_beta   90.00
_cell.angle_gamma   90.00
#
_symmetry.space_group_name_H-M   'P 1'
#
loop_
_entity.id
_entity.type
_entity.pdbx_description
1 polymer ?
#
loop_
_entity_poly.entity_id
_entity_poly.type
_entity_poly.pdbx_seq_one_letter_code
_entity_poly.pdbx_strand_id
1 'polypeptide(L)'
;MIDTLIQLNGIGVFSNKIIRKHFCDIAKIPEIKSWSSPKLAQKLLSSFTISDLFLPVKRESRGLKFNSTPGFILHKYQESIKKQVTQFLISSEKNKLMVQLPTGAGKTSLAMEAIYDFFRFKSADDLTVVWMAHTDELCEQAVEA
;
A
#
# COMPACT_ATOMS: atom_id res chain seq x y z
N MET A 1 -6.63 -23.78 12.26
CA MET A 1 -6.28 -22.92 13.43
C MET A 1 -5.29 -21.84 13.01
N ILE A 2 -4.14 -22.19 12.42
CA ILE A 2 -3.19 -21.21 11.86
C ILE A 2 -3.78 -20.45 10.66
N ASP A 3 -4.56 -21.11 9.80
CA ASP A 3 -5.21 -20.46 8.65
C ASP A 3 -6.18 -19.37 9.07
N THR A 4 -6.99 -19.63 10.09
CA THR A 4 -7.92 -18.67 10.67
C THR A 4 -7.18 -17.46 11.26
N LEU A 5 -6.05 -17.70 11.94
CA LEU A 5 -5.22 -16.63 12.48
C LEU A 5 -4.62 -15.76 11.38
N ILE A 6 -4.17 -16.36 10.28
CA ILE A 6 -3.63 -15.65 9.11
C ILE A 6 -4.74 -14.91 8.36
N GLN A 7 -5.93 -15.50 8.21
CA GLN A 7 -7.07 -14.83 7.57
C GLN A 7 -7.53 -13.60 8.35
N LEU A 8 -7.52 -13.67 9.69
CA LEU A 8 -7.97 -12.56 10.55
C LEU A 8 -6.90 -11.48 10.74
N ASN A 9 -5.62 -11.85 10.81
CA ASN A 9 -4.54 -10.92 11.21
C ASN A 9 -3.48 -10.71 10.12
N GLY A 10 -3.61 -11.35 8.97
CA GLY A 10 -2.61 -11.37 7.91
C GLY A 10 -1.27 -11.99 8.35
N ILE A 11 -0.23 -11.72 7.57
CA ILE A 11 1.15 -12.15 7.85
C ILE A 11 1.69 -11.50 9.15
N GLY A 12 1.09 -10.39 9.58
CA GLY A 12 1.47 -9.67 10.80
C GLY A 12 1.43 -10.51 12.07
N VAL A 13 0.65 -11.61 12.07
CA VAL A 13 0.62 -12.58 13.17
C VAL A 13 2.00 -13.16 13.48
N PHE A 14 2.82 -13.37 12.45
CA PHE A 14 4.17 -13.89 12.61
C PHE A 14 5.16 -12.82 13.07
N SER A 15 4.76 -11.57 13.29
CA SER A 15 5.59 -10.58 14.00
C SER A 15 5.67 -10.86 15.50
N ASN A 16 4.72 -11.60 16.07
CA ASN A 16 4.72 -11.99 17.47
C ASN A 16 5.63 -13.20 17.74
N LYS A 17 6.62 -13.03 18.64
CA LYS A 17 7.58 -14.08 19.00
C LYS A 17 6.91 -15.32 19.59
N ILE A 18 5.89 -15.14 20.43
CA ILE A 18 5.20 -16.24 21.12
C ILE A 18 4.50 -17.12 20.08
N ILE A 19 3.81 -16.49 19.13
CA ILE A 19 3.08 -17.18 18.07
C ILE A 19 4.05 -17.94 17.16
N ARG A 20 5.15 -17.30 16.72
CA ARG A 20 6.19 -17.96 15.93
C ARG A 20 6.74 -19.20 16.64
N LYS A 21 7.14 -19.05 17.91
CA LYS A 21 7.72 -20.14 18.71
C LYS A 21 6.75 -21.31 18.82
N HIS A 22 5.49 -21.04 19.15
CA HIS A 22 4.46 -22.08 19.27
C HIS A 22 4.29 -22.90 17.98
N PHE A 23 4.21 -22.22 16.83
CA PHE A 23 4.07 -22.93 15.55
C PHE A 23 5.36 -23.63 15.10
N CYS A 24 6.54 -23.08 15.42
CA CYS A 24 7.81 -23.77 15.21
C CYS A 24 7.90 -25.07 16.02
N ASP A 25 7.46 -25.05 17.27
CA ASP A 25 7.45 -26.23 18.16
C ASP A 25 6.51 -27.32 17.63
N ILE A 26 5.30 -26.94 17.16
CA ILE A 26 4.35 -27.87 16.52
C ILE A 26 4.93 -28.48 15.24
N ALA A 27 5.56 -27.66 14.39
CA ALA A 27 6.15 -28.09 13.13
C ALA A 27 7.51 -28.80 13.30
N LYS A 28 8.05 -28.86 14.53
CA LYS A 28 9.39 -29.40 14.85
C LYS A 28 10.51 -28.78 14.01
N ILE A 29 10.44 -27.47 13.79
CA ILE A 29 11.47 -26.72 13.06
C ILE A 29 12.25 -25.78 13.99
N PRO A 30 13.48 -25.35 13.62
CA PRO A 30 14.23 -24.37 14.39
C PRO A 30 13.46 -23.06 14.61
N GLU A 31 13.64 -22.45 15.78
CA GLU A 31 12.96 -21.20 16.15
C GLU A 31 13.27 -20.07 15.15
N ILE A 32 12.21 -19.45 14.63
CA ILE A 32 12.31 -18.30 13.75
C ILE A 32 12.43 -17.03 14.61
N LYS A 33 13.66 -16.54 14.79
CA LYS A 33 13.94 -15.32 15.58
C LYS A 33 13.20 -14.09 15.03
N SER A 34 13.16 -13.94 13.70
CA SER A 34 12.49 -12.86 12.99
C SER A 34 11.79 -13.43 11.75
N TRP A 35 10.57 -12.96 11.46
CA TRP A 35 9.81 -13.31 10.25
C TRP A 35 10.37 -12.58 9.03
N SER A 36 11.63 -12.83 8.73
CA SER A 36 12.38 -12.22 7.62
C SER A 36 13.22 -13.25 6.85
N SER A 37 13.33 -14.49 7.35
CA SER A 37 14.06 -15.58 6.68
C SER A 37 13.14 -16.35 5.73
N PRO A 38 13.32 -16.26 4.40
CA PRO A 38 12.42 -16.91 3.45
C PRO A 38 12.46 -18.44 3.57
N LYS A 39 13.64 -19.04 3.79
CA LYS A 39 13.80 -20.50 3.85
C LYS A 39 13.09 -21.14 5.06
N LEU A 40 13.20 -20.52 6.24
CA LEU A 40 12.54 -21.04 7.44
C LEU A 40 11.05 -20.73 7.45
N ALA A 41 10.65 -19.55 6.97
CA ALA A 41 9.25 -19.20 6.80
C ALA A 41 8.56 -20.17 5.83
N GLN A 42 9.19 -20.47 4.68
CA GLN A 42 8.66 -21.42 3.71
C GLN A 42 8.49 -22.82 4.32
N LYS A 43 9.49 -23.31 5.06
CA LYS A 43 9.38 -24.59 5.77
C LYS A 43 8.24 -24.61 6.79
N LEU A 44 8.00 -23.51 7.50
CA LEU A 44 6.89 -23.41 8.44
C LEU A 44 5.55 -23.45 7.69
N LEU A 45 5.38 -22.63 6.65
CA LEU A 45 4.14 -22.55 5.87
C LEU A 45 3.82 -23.89 5.20
N SER A 46 4.81 -24.55 4.60
CA SER A 46 4.63 -25.86 3.98
C SER A 46 4.22 -26.94 4.98
N SER A 47 4.66 -26.84 6.24
CA SER A 47 4.29 -27.80 7.29
C SER A 47 2.82 -27.74 7.69
N PHE A 48 2.15 -26.62 7.39
CA PHE A 48 0.72 -26.41 7.65
C PHE A 48 -0.09 -26.33 6.36
N THR A 49 0.49 -26.65 5.20
CA THR A 49 -0.17 -26.57 3.89
C THR A 49 -0.66 -25.14 3.57
N ILE A 50 0.05 -24.13 4.08
CA ILE A 50 -0.25 -22.72 3.84
C ILE A 50 0.44 -22.26 2.56
N SER A 51 -0.24 -21.40 1.80
CA SER A 51 0.30 -20.80 0.57
C SER A 51 1.57 -19.98 0.81
N ASP A 52 2.51 -20.07 -0.14
CA ASP A 52 3.74 -19.26 -0.16
C ASP A 52 3.48 -17.75 -0.34
N LEU A 53 2.24 -17.35 -0.64
CA LEU A 53 1.81 -15.94 -0.63
C LEU A 53 2.02 -15.25 0.72
N PHE A 54 2.16 -16.01 1.82
CA PHE A 54 2.37 -15.48 3.16
C PHE A 54 3.86 -15.38 3.56
N LEU A 55 4.77 -15.63 2.61
CA LEU A 55 6.21 -15.47 2.84
C LEU A 55 6.55 -14.01 3.17
N PRO A 56 7.60 -13.79 3.97
CA PRO A 56 8.06 -12.45 4.26
C PRO A 56 8.49 -11.76 2.97
N VAL A 57 7.72 -10.74 2.56
CA VAL A 57 8.08 -9.89 1.44
C VAL A 57 9.34 -9.12 1.83
N LYS A 58 10.38 -9.21 1.01
CA LYS A 58 11.58 -8.39 1.17
C LYS A 58 11.15 -6.93 1.00
N ARG A 59 11.00 -6.21 2.11
CA ARG A 59 10.74 -4.77 2.07
C ARG A 59 12.03 -4.10 1.62
N GLU A 60 12.07 -3.64 0.38
CA GLU A 60 13.03 -2.60 0.03
C GLU A 60 12.62 -1.36 0.80
N SER A 61 13.41 -1.03 1.84
CA SER A 61 13.25 0.22 2.56
C SER A 61 13.68 1.34 1.61
N ARG A 62 12.75 1.82 0.79
CA ARG A 62 12.96 3.05 0.03
C ARG A 62 13.10 4.17 1.05
N GLY A 63 14.19 4.93 0.97
CA GLY A 63 14.35 6.11 1.80
C GLY A 63 13.17 7.05 1.58
N LEU A 64 12.71 7.71 2.65
CA LEU A 64 11.67 8.74 2.54
C LEU A 64 12.13 9.80 1.52
N LYS A 65 11.37 9.96 0.45
CA LYS A 65 11.52 11.12 -0.44
C LYS A 65 10.69 12.26 0.16
N PHE A 66 11.39 13.23 0.74
CA PHE A 66 10.75 14.37 1.41
C PHE A 66 10.29 15.48 0.46
N ASN A 67 10.78 15.47 -0.78
CA ASN A 67 10.47 16.49 -1.77
C ASN A 67 10.08 15.84 -3.10
N SER A 68 8.92 16.23 -3.63
CA SER A 68 8.54 16.08 -5.04
C SER A 68 8.30 17.48 -5.60
N THR A 69 8.91 17.78 -6.75
CA THR A 69 8.58 18.96 -7.55
C THR A 69 7.95 18.45 -8.84
N PRO A 70 6.65 18.67 -9.06
CA PRO A 70 6.01 18.27 -10.30
C PRO A 70 6.71 18.99 -11.46
N GLY A 71 7.29 18.23 -12.38
CA GLY A 71 8.03 18.76 -13.53
C GLY A 71 7.14 19.27 -14.67
N PHE A 72 5.82 19.38 -14.45
CA PHE A 72 4.85 19.68 -15.49
C PHE A 72 3.77 20.65 -14.99
N ILE A 73 3.15 21.36 -15.92
CA ILE A 73 2.00 22.22 -15.69
C ILE A 73 0.76 21.48 -16.19
N LEU A 74 -0.30 21.44 -15.38
CA LEU A 74 -1.57 20.85 -15.80
C LEU A 74 -2.17 21.63 -16.98
N HIS A 75 -2.66 20.91 -17.98
CA HIS A 75 -3.50 21.50 -19.03
C HIS A 75 -4.81 22.03 -18.43
N LYS A 76 -5.45 23.01 -19.09
CA LYS A 76 -6.71 23.61 -18.61
C LYS A 76 -7.81 22.59 -18.28
N TYR A 77 -7.92 21.52 -19.07
CA TYR A 77 -8.91 20.47 -18.81
C TYR A 77 -8.57 19.66 -17.54
N GLN A 78 -7.28 19.37 -17.32
CA GLN A 78 -6.81 18.70 -16.11
C GLN A 78 -7.07 19.57 -14.89
N GLU A 79 -6.77 20.87 -14.97
CA GLU A 79 -7.05 21.80 -13.88
C GLU A 79 -8.53 21.88 -13.53
N SER A 80 -9.42 21.87 -14.54
CA SER A 80 -10.87 21.83 -14.34
C SER A 80 -11.32 20.54 -13.64
N ILE A 81 -10.79 19.38 -14.05
CA ILE A 81 -11.12 18.09 -13.42
C ILE A 81 -10.57 18.06 -12.00
N LYS A 82 -9.34 18.54 -11.77
CA LYS A 82 -8.72 18.65 -10.44
C LYS A 82 -9.63 19.42 -9.49
N LYS A 83 -10.09 20.61 -9.89
CA LYS A 83 -10.99 21.43 -9.09
C LYS A 83 -12.29 20.70 -8.73
N GLN A 84 -12.87 19.96 -9.67
CA GLN A 84 -14.07 19.15 -9.41
C GLN A 84 -13.80 18.01 -8.41
N VAL A 85 -12.68 17.30 -8.55
CA VAL A 85 -12.27 16.22 -7.64
C VAL A 85 -12.01 16.78 -6.24
N THR A 86 -11.19 17.81 -6.13
CA THR A 86 -10.86 18.45 -4.84
C THR A 86 -12.11 18.98 -4.14
N GLN A 87 -13.01 19.66 -4.88
CA GLN A 87 -14.28 20.14 -4.33
C GLN A 87 -15.13 18.98 -3.81
N PHE A 88 -15.23 17.89 -4.58
CA PHE A 88 -15.95 16.70 -4.15
C PHE A 88 -15.38 16.12 -2.84
N LEU A 89 -14.05 16.00 -2.74
CA LEU A 89 -13.39 15.45 -1.54
C LEU A 89 -13.59 16.33 -0.30
N ILE A 90 -13.69 17.66 -0.46
CA ILE A 90 -13.83 18.60 0.66
C ILE A 90 -15.28 18.73 1.13
N SER A 91 -16.24 18.83 0.19
CA SER A 91 -17.60 19.29 0.51
C SER A 91 -18.70 18.26 0.29
N SER A 92 -18.39 17.06 -0.21
CA SER A 92 -19.43 16.05 -0.43
C SER A 92 -19.68 15.22 0.81
N GLU A 93 -20.96 14.94 1.09
CA GLU A 93 -21.36 13.86 2.00
C GLU A 93 -21.11 12.47 1.38
N LYS A 94 -20.81 12.41 0.08
CA LYS A 94 -20.48 11.17 -0.64
C LYS A 94 -19.00 10.85 -0.50
N ASN A 95 -18.71 9.57 -0.31
CA ASN A 95 -17.35 9.07 -0.05
C ASN A 95 -16.72 8.32 -1.25
N LYS A 96 -17.34 8.39 -2.44
CA LYS A 96 -16.91 7.64 -3.63
C LYS A 96 -17.03 8.46 -4.90
N LEU A 97 -15.95 8.55 -5.66
CA LEU A 97 -15.88 9.23 -6.94
C LEU A 97 -15.19 8.33 -7.97
N MET A 98 -15.68 8.35 -9.22
CA MET A 98 -15.03 7.71 -10.35
C MET A 98 -14.65 8.78 -11.37
N VAL A 99 -13.36 8.88 -11.70
CA VAL A 99 -12.82 9.83 -12.68
C VAL A 99 -12.34 9.05 -13.90
N GLN A 100 -12.82 9.43 -15.09
CA GLN A 100 -12.44 8.79 -16.35
C GLN A 100 -11.60 9.73 -17.21
N LEU A 101 -10.46 9.24 -17.68
CA LEU A 101 -9.49 9.98 -18.48
C LEU A 101 -8.87 9.05 -19.53
N PRO A 102 -8.70 9.50 -20.78
CA PRO A 102 -8.07 8.70 -21.82
C PRO A 102 -6.61 8.38 -21.48
N THR A 103 -6.05 7.35 -22.10
CA THR A 103 -4.61 7.05 -22.00
C THR A 103 -3.80 8.25 -22.50
N GLY A 104 -2.64 8.50 -21.89
CA GLY A 104 -1.81 9.67 -22.18
C GLY A 104 -2.31 11.01 -21.61
N ALA A 105 -3.53 11.11 -21.07
CA ALA A 105 -4.07 12.37 -20.53
C ALA A 105 -3.57 12.75 -19.12
N GLY A 106 -2.46 12.15 -18.65
CA GLY A 106 -1.88 12.45 -17.33
C GLY A 106 -2.77 12.05 -16.14
N LYS A 107 -3.33 10.84 -16.16
CA LYS A 107 -4.17 10.30 -15.06
C LYS A 107 -3.50 10.37 -13.69
N THR A 108 -2.27 9.85 -13.62
CA THR A 108 -1.50 9.76 -12.38
C THR A 108 -1.18 11.14 -11.83
N SER A 109 -0.61 12.00 -12.68
CA SER A 109 -0.32 13.41 -12.40
C SER A 109 -1.54 14.18 -11.86
N LEU A 110 -2.69 14.07 -12.53
CA LEU A 110 -3.91 14.73 -12.11
C LEU A 110 -4.40 14.23 -10.74
N ALA A 111 -4.39 12.92 -10.53
CA ALA A 111 -4.85 12.32 -9.29
C ALA A 111 -3.95 12.73 -8.11
N MET A 112 -2.63 12.75 -8.30
CA MET A 112 -1.68 13.23 -7.30
C MET A 112 -1.86 14.71 -6.98
N GLU A 113 -2.04 15.54 -8.00
CA GLU A 113 -2.34 16.97 -7.82
C GLU A 113 -3.65 17.20 -7.03
N ALA A 114 -4.69 16.41 -7.28
CA ALA A 114 -5.93 16.48 -6.52
C ALA A 114 -5.74 16.04 -5.05
N ILE A 115 -4.93 15.01 -4.81
CA ILE A 115 -4.55 14.56 -3.46
C ILE A 115 -3.77 15.66 -2.74
N TYR A 116 -2.76 16.26 -3.38
CA TYR A 116 -1.98 17.36 -2.79
C TYR A 116 -2.87 18.57 -2.45
N ASP A 117 -3.77 18.96 -3.34
CA ASP A 117 -4.73 20.03 -3.03
C ASP A 117 -5.62 19.65 -1.85
N PHE A 118 -6.12 18.42 -1.79
CA PHE A 118 -6.91 17.94 -0.65
C PHE A 118 -6.15 18.03 0.69
N PHE A 119 -4.88 17.62 0.72
CA PHE A 119 -4.01 17.81 1.89
C PHE A 119 -3.76 19.28 2.25
N ARG A 120 -3.76 20.20 1.28
CA ARG A 120 -3.63 21.64 1.56
C ARG A 120 -4.90 22.21 2.20
N PHE A 121 -6.06 21.68 1.85
CA PHE A 121 -7.35 22.17 2.35
C PHE A 121 -7.80 21.53 3.68
N LYS A 122 -7.39 20.29 3.96
CA LYS A 122 -7.63 19.60 5.23
C LYS A 122 -6.34 19.64 6.06
N SER A 123 -6.42 20.11 7.32
CA SER A 123 -5.28 20.07 8.25
C SER A 123 -4.58 18.70 8.19
N ALA A 124 -3.29 18.70 7.86
CA ALA A 124 -2.57 17.53 7.36
C ALA A 124 -2.37 16.40 8.39
N ASP A 125 -2.67 16.65 9.67
CA ASP A 125 -2.21 15.80 10.77
C ASP A 125 -2.89 14.41 10.84
N ASP A 126 -4.04 14.21 10.16
CA ASP A 126 -4.83 12.96 10.25
C ASP A 126 -5.13 12.29 8.89
N LEU A 127 -4.40 12.62 7.83
CA LEU A 127 -4.69 12.10 6.48
C LEU A 127 -3.70 11.02 6.04
N THR A 128 -4.21 9.83 5.74
CA THR A 128 -3.46 8.73 5.13
C THR A 128 -4.05 8.40 3.76
N VAL A 129 -3.18 8.34 2.74
CA VAL A 129 -3.56 7.94 1.38
C VAL A 129 -3.02 6.55 1.07
N VAL A 130 -3.88 5.68 0.58
CA VAL A 130 -3.50 4.35 0.07
C VAL A 130 -3.66 4.37 -1.45
N TRP A 131 -2.54 4.27 -2.16
CA TRP A 131 -2.51 4.16 -3.62
C TRP A 131 -2.44 2.70 -4.04
N MET A 132 -3.35 2.25 -4.90
CA MET A 132 -3.40 0.88 -5.38
C MET A 132 -3.34 0.86 -6.91
N ALA A 133 -2.45 0.04 -7.45
CA ALA A 133 -2.35 -0.20 -8.88
C ALA A 133 -2.11 -1.69 -9.16
N HIS A 134 -2.27 -2.09 -10.43
CA HIS A 134 -2.14 -3.49 -10.84
C HIS A 134 -0.68 -3.99 -10.86
N THR A 135 0.28 -3.09 -11.02
CA THR A 135 1.71 -3.43 -11.07
C THR A 135 2.55 -2.44 -10.26
N ASP A 136 3.76 -2.85 -9.89
CA ASP A 136 4.68 -2.03 -9.11
C ASP A 136 5.15 -0.80 -9.92
N GLU A 137 5.32 -0.94 -11.23
CA GLU A 137 5.73 0.16 -12.12
C GLU A 137 4.68 1.29 -12.14
N LEU A 138 3.40 0.95 -12.04
CA LEU A 138 2.31 1.94 -11.95
C LEU A 138 2.31 2.66 -10.59
N CYS A 139 2.72 1.98 -9.52
CA CYS A 139 2.93 2.62 -8.23
C CYS A 139 4.16 3.55 -8.27
N GLU A 140 5.23 3.15 -8.95
CA GLU A 140 6.43 3.96 -9.13
C GLU A 140 6.17 5.27 -9.86
N GLN A 141 5.36 5.24 -10.93
CA GLN A 141 4.92 6.45 -11.62
C GLN A 141 4.21 7.45 -10.69
N ALA A 142 3.50 6.96 -9.68
CA ALA A 142 2.81 7.80 -8.71
C ALA A 142 3.81 8.45 -7.72
N VAL A 143 4.88 7.74 -7.36
CA VAL A 143 5.97 8.26 -6.52
C VAL A 143 6.81 9.32 -7.25
N GLU A 144 6.90 9.22 -8.58
CA GLU A 144 7.65 10.15 -9.43
C GLU A 144 6.85 11.36 -9.93
N ALA A 145 5.53 11.35 -9.73
CA ALA A 145 4.61 12.39 -10.20
C ALA A 145 4.75 13.73 -9.45
#